data_AF-A0A917PR53-F1
#
_entry.id   AF-A0A917PR53-F1
#
_cell.length_a   1.000
_cell.length_b   1.000
_cell.length_c   1.000
_cell.angle_alpha   90.00
_cell.angle_beta   90.00
_cell.angle_gamma   90.00
#
_symmetry.space_group_name_H-M   'P 1'
#
loop_
_entity.id
_entity.type
_entity.pdbx_description
1 polymer ?
#
loop_
_entity_poly.entity_id
_entity_poly.type
_entity_poly.pdbx_seq_one_letter_code
_entity_poly.pdbx_strand_id
1 'polypeptide(L)'
;MDPYRFPPVAALLDGAHHLLMGLAGLLQPFIGVSSAAVAVVLVTLLVRAVLIPVGVSLAKAERTRARLAPRLAELRRRHGTDPERFQRETMALYASQGASPFAGCIPMLVQAPVVGVIYALFILPTIAGHPNALLEQQLAGVPLGSSLAGSIAAGTLDPASLVVFLVVVASIALVGEVTRRVFGTPQQGATDAAPVSPLATRAAGRLLGLLPFITAVVAVFVPLAAALYLLVTVAWTLGQRAVLRRVFPLDAG
;
A
#
# COMPACT_ATOMS: atom_id res chain seq x y z
N MET A 1 23.19 10.57 -4.58
CA MET A 1 23.62 9.24 -5.05
C MET A 1 22.37 8.45 -5.39
N ASP A 2 22.31 7.86 -6.58
CA ASP A 2 21.18 7.04 -7.01
C ASP A 2 21.22 5.70 -6.25
N PRO A 3 20.32 5.45 -5.27
CA PRO A 3 20.36 4.24 -4.46
C PRO A 3 20.12 2.97 -5.29
N TYR A 4 19.54 3.08 -6.49
CA TYR A 4 19.26 1.96 -7.38
C TYR A 4 20.48 1.53 -8.21
N ARG A 5 21.55 2.35 -8.25
CA ARG A 5 22.85 1.97 -8.83
C ARG A 5 23.76 1.23 -7.86
N PHE A 6 23.35 1.08 -6.60
CA PHE A 6 24.11 0.29 -5.65
C PHE A 6 24.12 -1.18 -6.10
N PRO A 7 25.29 -1.83 -6.27
CA PRO A 7 25.40 -3.13 -6.94
C PRO A 7 24.43 -4.23 -6.46
N PRO A 8 24.19 -4.43 -5.16
CA PRO A 8 23.26 -5.48 -4.73
C PRO A 8 21.79 -5.11 -4.99
N VAL A 9 21.43 -3.83 -4.97
CA VAL A 9 20.07 -3.38 -5.31
C VAL A 9 19.84 -3.50 -6.82
N ALA A 10 20.84 -3.13 -7.62
CA ALA A 10 20.80 -3.28 -9.08
C ALA A 10 20.69 -4.76 -9.49
N ALA A 11 21.49 -5.65 -8.89
CA ALA A 11 21.44 -7.08 -9.17
C ALA A 11 20.08 -7.72 -8.79
N LEU A 12 19.50 -7.27 -7.68
CA LEU A 12 18.18 -7.75 -7.26
C LEU A 12 17.06 -7.25 -8.19
N LEU A 13 17.13 -5.99 -8.63
CA LEU A 13 16.20 -5.44 -9.63
C LEU A 13 16.32 -6.16 -10.97
N ASP A 14 17.55 -6.46 -11.39
CA ASP A 14 17.85 -7.16 -12.63
C ASP A 14 17.32 -8.61 -12.61
N GLY A 15 17.58 -9.33 -11.52
CA GLY A 15 17.02 -10.67 -11.31
C GLY A 15 15.49 -10.66 -11.30
N ALA A 16 14.87 -9.66 -10.66
CA ALA A 16 13.41 -9.51 -10.66
C ALA A 16 12.86 -9.18 -12.06
N HIS A 17 13.55 -8.35 -12.84
CA HIS A 17 13.20 -8.05 -14.22
C HIS A 17 13.26 -9.30 -15.10
N HIS A 18 14.35 -10.07 -15.03
CA HIS A 18 14.50 -11.32 -15.78
C HIS A 18 13.45 -12.36 -15.39
N LEU A 19 13.14 -12.50 -14.10
CA LEU A 19 12.06 -13.38 -13.63
C LEU A 19 10.71 -12.98 -14.23
N LEU A 20 10.41 -11.68 -14.25
CA LEU A 20 9.14 -11.17 -14.75
C LEU A 20 9.03 -11.33 -16.27
N MET A 21 10.09 -11.02 -17.02
CA MET A 21 10.13 -11.24 -18.47
C MET A 21 10.08 -12.74 -18.82
N GLY A 22 10.71 -13.60 -18.03
CA GLY A 22 10.59 -15.05 -18.17
C GLY A 22 9.16 -15.56 -17.95
N LEU A 23 8.48 -15.06 -16.90
CA LEU A 23 7.07 -15.34 -16.66
C LEU A 23 6.17 -14.82 -17.78
N ALA A 24 6.42 -13.60 -18.27
CA ALA A 24 5.68 -13.02 -19.39
C ALA A 24 5.85 -13.88 -20.66
N GLY A 25 7.08 -14.30 -20.97
CA GLY A 25 7.36 -15.20 -22.09
C GLY A 25 6.63 -16.54 -21.99
N LEU A 26 6.54 -17.12 -20.79
CA LEU A 26 5.80 -18.35 -20.54
C LEU A 26 4.28 -18.17 -20.70
N LEU A 27 3.75 -16.99 -20.38
CA LEU A 27 2.33 -16.65 -20.50
C LEU A 27 1.93 -16.18 -21.90
N GLN A 28 2.89 -15.71 -22.72
CA GLN A 28 2.68 -15.23 -24.08
C GLN A 28 1.82 -16.15 -24.97
N PRO A 29 2.04 -17.49 -25.04
CA PRO A 29 1.22 -18.35 -25.89
C PRO A 29 -0.25 -18.48 -25.44
N PHE A 30 -0.55 -18.17 -24.18
CA PHE A 30 -1.89 -18.31 -23.61
C PHE A 30 -2.66 -16.99 -23.57
N ILE A 31 -1.98 -15.88 -23.26
CA ILE A 31 -2.60 -14.59 -22.93
C ILE A 31 -2.21 -13.50 -23.97
N GLY A 32 -1.28 -13.81 -24.88
CA GLY A 32 -0.84 -12.89 -25.92
C GLY A 32 -0.20 -11.63 -25.35
N VAL A 33 -0.47 -10.49 -25.98
CA VAL A 33 0.17 -9.19 -25.66
C VAL A 33 0.04 -8.77 -24.20
N SER A 34 -0.98 -9.23 -23.47
CA SER A 34 -1.21 -8.89 -22.06
C SER A 34 -0.42 -9.75 -21.07
N SER A 35 0.45 -10.65 -21.55
CA SER A 35 1.25 -11.58 -20.72
C SER A 35 2.08 -10.86 -19.66
N ALA A 36 2.70 -9.73 -20.00
CA ALA A 36 3.51 -8.93 -19.08
C ALA A 36 2.66 -8.30 -17.97
N ALA A 37 1.46 -7.81 -18.30
CA ALA A 37 0.53 -7.28 -17.31
C ALA A 37 0.08 -8.37 -16.32
N VAL A 38 -0.16 -9.59 -16.81
CA VAL A 38 -0.47 -10.74 -15.95
C VAL A 38 0.74 -11.16 -15.12
N ALA A 39 1.94 -11.14 -15.69
CA ALA A 39 3.17 -11.41 -14.94
C ALA A 39 3.37 -10.42 -13.78
N VAL A 40 3.10 -9.12 -14.00
CA VAL A 40 3.08 -8.10 -12.93
C VAL A 40 2.11 -8.49 -11.82
N VAL A 41 0.88 -8.89 -12.17
CA VAL A 41 -0.13 -9.31 -11.19
C VAL A 41 0.34 -10.52 -10.39
N LEU A 42 0.85 -11.56 -11.06
CA LEU A 42 1.30 -12.80 -10.42
C LEU A 42 2.50 -12.59 -9.50
N VAL A 43 3.52 -11.83 -9.93
CA VAL A 43 4.68 -11.49 -9.10
C VAL A 43 4.23 -10.69 -7.88
N THR A 44 3.30 -9.75 -8.06
CA THR A 44 2.76 -8.98 -6.93
C THR A 44 2.05 -9.89 -5.91
N LEU A 45 1.23 -10.84 -6.39
CA LEU A 45 0.55 -11.81 -5.52
C LEU A 45 1.54 -12.73 -4.79
N LEU A 46 2.60 -13.19 -5.47
CA LEU A 46 3.63 -14.02 -4.87
C LEU A 46 4.35 -13.28 -3.74
N VAL A 47 4.77 -12.04 -3.98
CA VAL A 47 5.40 -11.21 -2.94
C VAL A 47 4.45 -10.99 -1.77
N ARG A 48 3.18 -10.70 -2.05
CA ARG A 48 2.16 -10.53 -1.01
C ARG A 48 1.92 -11.79 -0.20
N ALA A 49 1.98 -12.97 -0.82
CA ALA A 49 1.90 -14.25 -0.13
C ALA A 49 3.09 -14.46 0.82
N VAL A 50 4.32 -14.15 0.38
CA VAL A 50 5.52 -14.20 1.25
C VAL A 50 5.42 -13.22 2.41
N LEU A 51 4.74 -12.09 2.24
CA LEU A 51 4.52 -11.07 3.27
C LEU A 51 3.29 -11.34 4.17
N ILE A 52 2.60 -12.48 4.04
CA ILE A 52 1.50 -12.87 4.96
C ILE A 52 1.89 -12.79 6.45
N PRO A 53 3.03 -13.35 6.92
CA PRO A 53 3.39 -13.29 8.34
C PRO A 53 3.55 -11.84 8.84
N VAL A 54 4.06 -10.94 8.00
CA VAL A 54 4.17 -9.51 8.29
C VAL A 54 2.77 -8.92 8.49
N GLY A 55 1.82 -9.22 7.61
CA GLY A 55 0.43 -8.77 7.75
C GLY A 55 -0.30 -9.35 8.97
N VAL A 56 -0.02 -10.60 9.34
CA VAL A 56 -0.54 -11.20 10.59
C VAL A 56 0.00 -10.43 11.81
N SER A 57 1.28 -10.07 11.81
CA SER A 57 1.89 -9.30 12.91
C SER A 57 1.23 -7.92 13.08
N LEU A 58 0.93 -7.26 11.95
CA LEU A 58 0.21 -5.99 11.93
C LEU A 58 -1.21 -6.12 12.49
N ALA A 59 -1.94 -7.17 12.11
CA ALA A 59 -3.29 -7.40 12.62
C ALA A 59 -3.32 -7.65 14.14
N LYS A 60 -2.34 -8.40 14.67
CA LYS A 60 -2.18 -8.61 16.12
C LYS A 60 -1.86 -7.31 16.85
N ALA A 61 -0.98 -6.48 16.30
CA ALA A 61 -0.65 -5.16 16.85
C ALA A 61 -1.88 -4.25 16.88
N GLU A 62 -2.68 -4.25 15.82
CA GLU A 62 -3.91 -3.47 15.73
C GLU A 62 -4.96 -3.90 16.77
N ARG A 63 -5.18 -5.22 16.94
CA ARG A 63 -6.07 -5.74 17.99
C ARG A 63 -5.63 -5.30 19.38
N THR A 64 -4.32 -5.36 19.65
CA THR A 64 -3.75 -4.94 20.93
C THR A 64 -3.99 -3.44 21.17
N ARG A 65 -3.77 -2.61 20.16
CA ARG A 65 -4.05 -1.16 20.22
C ARG A 65 -5.53 -0.88 20.46
N ALA A 66 -6.43 -1.56 19.75
CA ALA A 66 -7.88 -1.42 19.95
C ALA A 66 -8.29 -1.77 21.39
N ARG A 67 -7.73 -2.85 21.95
CA ARG A 67 -7.97 -3.27 23.34
C ARG A 67 -7.45 -2.25 24.37
N LEU A 68 -6.33 -1.58 24.08
CA LEU A 68 -5.72 -0.60 24.98
C LEU A 68 -6.32 0.81 24.84
N ALA A 69 -6.96 1.14 23.72
CA ALA A 69 -7.57 2.44 23.44
C ALA A 69 -8.42 3.04 24.58
N PRO A 70 -9.35 2.30 25.22
CA PRO A 70 -10.16 2.87 26.32
C PRO A 70 -9.31 3.26 27.53
N ARG A 71 -8.28 2.46 27.86
CA ARG A 71 -7.36 2.75 28.98
C ARG A 71 -6.43 3.91 28.67
N LEU A 72 -5.95 4.01 27.42
CA LEU A 72 -5.20 5.18 26.98
C LEU A 72 -6.05 6.46 27.06
N ALA A 73 -7.34 6.39 26.71
CA ALA A 73 -8.25 7.52 26.80
C ALA A 73 -8.45 7.98 28.26
N GLU A 74 -8.58 7.04 29.20
CA GLU A 74 -8.64 7.34 30.63
C GLU A 74 -7.34 7.98 31.13
N LEU A 75 -6.20 7.42 30.75
CA LEU A 75 -4.89 7.95 31.11
C LEU A 75 -4.70 9.39 30.61
N ARG A 76 -5.17 9.66 29.38
CA ARG A 76 -5.17 10.99 28.79
C ARG A 76 -6.08 11.98 29.52
N ARG A 77 -7.22 11.53 30.04
CA ARG A 77 -8.08 12.37 30.90
C ARG A 77 -7.40 12.73 32.22
N ARG A 78 -6.60 11.82 32.79
CA ARG A 78 -5.92 12.02 34.08
C ARG A 78 -4.61 12.82 33.96
N HIS A 79 -3.84 12.63 32.90
CA HIS A 79 -2.48 13.15 32.78
C HIS A 79 -2.24 13.97 31.51
N GLY A 80 -3.26 14.28 30.70
CA GLY A 80 -3.09 15.02 29.43
C GLY A 80 -2.51 16.43 29.56
N THR A 81 -2.45 16.99 30.76
CA THR A 81 -1.80 18.27 31.08
C THR A 81 -0.31 18.13 31.41
N ASP A 82 0.19 16.92 31.66
CA ASP A 82 1.58 16.62 31.97
C ASP A 82 2.11 15.60 30.93
N PRO A 83 2.74 16.08 29.84
CA PRO A 83 3.14 15.22 28.73
C PRO A 83 4.21 14.20 29.13
N GLU A 84 5.12 14.54 30.06
CA GLU A 84 6.14 13.60 30.53
C GLU A 84 5.51 12.44 31.30
N ARG A 85 4.59 12.76 32.22
CA ARG A 85 3.89 11.75 33.00
C ARG A 85 2.96 10.91 32.13
N PHE A 86 2.25 11.53 31.19
CA PHE A 86 1.41 10.82 30.23
C PHE A 86 2.23 9.82 29.40
N GLN A 87 3.41 10.21 28.91
CA GLN A 87 4.29 9.32 28.16
C GLN A 87 4.78 8.14 29.01
N ARG A 88 5.25 8.39 30.25
CA ARG A 88 5.74 7.34 31.16
C ARG A 88 4.65 6.32 31.47
N GLU A 89 3.46 6.79 31.85
CA GLU A 89 2.33 5.91 32.19
C GLU A 89 1.81 5.16 30.95
N THR A 90 1.87 5.77 29.77
CA THR A 90 1.51 5.11 28.51
C THR A 90 2.48 3.96 28.24
N MET A 91 3.79 4.19 28.38
CA MET A 91 4.80 3.13 28.22
C MET A 91 4.62 2.01 29.25
N ALA A 92 4.34 2.36 30.52
CA ALA A 92 4.08 1.38 31.56
C ALA A 92 2.83 0.53 31.27
N LEU A 93 1.77 1.14 30.74
CA LEU A 93 0.55 0.43 30.32
C LEU A 93 0.84 -0.56 29.19
N TYR A 94 1.59 -0.16 28.15
CA TYR A 94 2.02 -1.06 27.08
C TYR A 94 2.87 -2.22 27.64
N ALA A 95 3.87 -1.92 28.48
CA ALA A 95 4.77 -2.91 29.07
C ALA A 95 4.02 -3.93 29.96
N SER A 96 3.08 -3.47 30.80
CA SER A 96 2.27 -4.34 31.67
C SER A 96 1.39 -5.33 30.90
N GLN A 97 1.12 -5.05 29.62
CA GLN A 97 0.31 -5.88 28.73
C GLN A 97 1.17 -6.70 27.76
N GLY A 98 2.49 -6.71 27.93
CA GLY A 98 3.42 -7.37 27.03
C GLY A 98 3.40 -6.81 25.61
N ALA A 99 2.99 -5.55 25.45
CA ALA A 99 2.82 -4.88 24.18
C ALA A 99 3.88 -3.77 23.99
N SER A 100 4.12 -3.38 22.74
CA SER A 100 5.01 -2.26 22.41
C SER A 100 4.28 -1.25 21.52
N PRO A 101 4.43 0.07 21.77
CA PRO A 101 3.85 1.10 20.89
C PRO A 101 4.42 1.02 19.47
N PHE A 102 5.66 0.52 19.32
CA PHE A 102 6.38 0.39 18.06
C PHE A 102 6.12 -0.92 17.31
N ALA A 103 5.33 -1.84 17.89
CA ALA A 103 5.04 -3.12 17.23
C ALA A 103 4.39 -2.96 15.84
N GLY A 104 3.73 -1.82 15.58
CA GLY A 104 3.14 -1.50 14.27
C GLY A 104 4.10 -0.90 13.23
N CYS A 105 5.27 -0.37 13.62
CA CYS A 105 6.21 0.25 12.67
C CYS A 105 7.31 -0.71 12.19
N ILE A 106 7.69 -1.71 12.98
CA ILE A 106 8.66 -2.75 12.60
C ILE A 106 8.26 -3.47 11.29
N PRO A 107 6.99 -3.89 11.12
CA PRO A 107 6.55 -4.52 9.87
C PRO A 107 6.69 -3.59 8.65
N MET A 108 6.48 -2.29 8.85
CA MET A 108 6.59 -1.28 7.79
C MET A 108 8.04 -1.08 7.35
N LEU A 109 8.99 -1.12 8.29
CA LEU A 109 10.43 -1.06 7.99
C LEU A 109 10.90 -2.27 7.19
N VAL A 110 10.42 -3.47 7.52
CA VAL A 110 10.74 -4.70 6.76
C VAL A 110 10.12 -4.67 5.36
N GLN A 111 8.96 -4.02 5.21
CA GLN A 111 8.25 -3.94 3.93
C GLN A 111 8.81 -2.87 2.98
N ALA A 112 9.42 -1.80 3.50
CA ALA A 112 9.90 -0.69 2.70
C ALA A 112 10.92 -1.10 1.59
N PRO A 113 11.93 -1.96 1.85
CA PRO A 113 12.85 -2.42 0.80
C PRO A 113 12.14 -3.15 -0.34
N VAL A 114 11.18 -4.03 -0.01
CA VAL A 114 10.43 -4.82 -1.00
C VAL A 114 9.59 -3.92 -1.89
N VAL A 115 8.90 -2.93 -1.30
CA VAL A 115 8.10 -1.97 -2.05
C VAL A 115 8.99 -1.08 -2.92
N GLY A 116 10.13 -0.64 -2.41
CA GLY A 116 11.09 0.17 -3.17
C GLY A 116 11.59 -0.53 -4.42
N VAL A 117 11.91 -1.82 -4.32
CA VAL A 117 12.34 -2.65 -5.46
C VAL A 117 11.23 -2.79 -6.51
N ILE A 118 10.01 -3.14 -6.08
CA ILE A 118 8.89 -3.35 -7.00
C ILE A 118 8.49 -2.04 -7.68
N TYR A 119 8.45 -0.95 -6.93
CA TYR A 119 8.13 0.36 -7.48
C TYR A 119 9.20 0.81 -8.48
N ALA A 120 10.48 0.57 -8.17
CA ALA A 120 11.57 0.85 -9.10
C ALA A 120 11.46 0.03 -10.39
N LEU A 121 11.09 -1.25 -10.29
CA LEU A 121 10.91 -2.13 -11.45
C LEU A 121 9.85 -1.61 -12.45
N PHE A 122 8.82 -0.91 -11.97
CA PHE A 122 7.71 -0.44 -12.80
C PHE A 122 7.81 1.03 -13.24
N ILE A 123 8.86 1.73 -12.81
CA ILE A 123 9.02 3.17 -13.07
C ILE A 123 10.36 3.50 -13.68
N LEU A 124 11.43 2.78 -13.30
CA LEU A 124 12.75 3.06 -13.87
C LEU A 124 12.78 2.64 -15.34
N PRO A 125 13.14 3.55 -16.26
CA PRO A 125 13.29 3.22 -17.68
C PRO A 125 14.53 2.38 -17.95
N THR A 126 15.49 2.36 -17.02
CA THR A 126 16.71 1.56 -17.10
C THR A 126 16.96 0.82 -15.79
N ILE A 127 17.31 -0.45 -15.91
CA ILE A 127 17.63 -1.34 -14.78
C ILE A 127 19.02 -1.91 -15.03
N ALA A 128 19.91 -1.82 -14.04
CA ALA A 128 21.27 -2.38 -14.13
C ALA A 128 22.05 -2.01 -15.42
N GLY A 129 21.75 -0.86 -16.03
CA GLY A 129 22.43 -0.37 -17.23
C GLY A 129 21.78 -0.76 -18.57
N HIS A 130 20.68 -1.51 -18.57
CA HIS A 130 19.92 -1.86 -19.79
C HIS A 130 18.49 -1.26 -19.78
N PRO A 131 17.86 -1.10 -20.97
CA PRO A 131 16.49 -0.60 -21.07
C PRO A 131 15.48 -1.56 -20.43
N ASN A 132 14.52 -1.01 -19.70
CA ASN A 132 13.47 -1.79 -19.06
C ASN A 132 12.38 -2.18 -20.07
N ALA A 133 12.59 -3.30 -20.78
CA ALA A 133 11.68 -3.82 -21.81
C ALA A 133 10.25 -4.11 -21.28
N LEU A 134 10.06 -4.20 -19.96
CA LEU A 134 8.74 -4.38 -19.34
C LEU A 134 7.82 -3.19 -19.63
N LEU A 135 8.37 -1.98 -19.65
CA LEU A 135 7.58 -0.75 -19.85
C LEU A 135 7.08 -0.60 -21.29
N GLU A 136 7.71 -1.30 -22.23
CA GLU A 136 7.33 -1.35 -23.65
C GLU A 136 6.24 -2.40 -23.92
N GLN A 137 6.07 -3.37 -23.02
CA GLN A 137 4.99 -4.35 -23.11
C GLN A 137 3.63 -3.68 -22.97
N GLN A 138 2.58 -4.32 -23.47
CA GLN A 138 1.27 -3.69 -23.60
C GLN A 138 0.20 -4.40 -22.76
N LEU A 139 -0.77 -3.63 -22.28
CA LEU A 139 -2.05 -4.14 -21.79
C LEU A 139 -3.14 -3.58 -22.70
N ALA A 140 -3.82 -4.46 -23.44
CA ALA A 140 -4.88 -4.07 -24.37
C ALA A 140 -4.47 -2.93 -25.34
N GLY A 141 -3.24 -2.98 -25.85
CA GLY A 141 -2.68 -1.98 -26.77
C GLY A 141 -1.98 -0.79 -26.09
N VAL A 142 -2.04 -0.70 -24.76
CA VAL A 142 -1.50 0.43 -23.99
C VAL A 142 -0.15 0.05 -23.37
N PRO A 143 0.94 0.78 -23.65
CA PRO A 143 2.25 0.50 -23.04
C PRO A 143 2.19 0.57 -21.51
N LEU A 144 2.79 -0.43 -20.85
CA LEU A 144 2.83 -0.53 -19.39
C LEU A 144 3.58 0.64 -18.73
N GLY A 145 4.49 1.28 -19.46
CA GLY A 145 5.21 2.48 -19.05
C GLY A 145 4.41 3.78 -19.13
N SER A 146 3.25 3.81 -19.78
CA SER A 146 2.44 5.02 -19.96
C SER A 146 1.64 5.35 -18.70
N SER A 147 1.47 6.64 -18.41
CA SER A 147 0.62 7.13 -17.32
C SER A 147 -0.51 8.00 -17.88
N LEU A 148 -1.68 7.98 -17.23
CA LEU A 148 -2.84 8.76 -17.69
C LEU A 148 -2.51 10.26 -17.75
N ALA A 149 -1.91 10.80 -16.68
CA ALA A 149 -1.49 12.20 -16.64
C ALA A 149 -0.46 12.53 -17.74
N GLY A 150 0.49 11.62 -18.00
CA GLY A 150 1.49 11.78 -19.06
C GLY A 150 0.86 11.79 -20.46
N SER A 151 -0.06 10.88 -20.74
CA SER A 151 -0.78 10.81 -22.01
C SER A 151 -1.67 12.03 -22.25
N ILE A 152 -2.31 12.56 -21.20
CA ILE A 152 -3.08 13.81 -21.27
C ILE A 152 -2.14 14.98 -21.56
N ALA A 153 -1.05 15.12 -20.81
CA ALA A 153 -0.10 16.22 -20.97
C ALA A 153 0.58 16.22 -22.35
N ALA A 154 0.87 15.04 -22.90
CA ALA A 154 1.47 14.86 -24.21
C ALA A 154 0.46 14.96 -25.37
N GLY A 155 -0.86 15.00 -25.10
CA GLY A 155 -1.89 14.99 -26.13
C GLY A 155 -1.97 13.68 -26.92
N THR A 156 -1.47 12.57 -26.37
CA THR A 156 -1.41 11.25 -27.02
C THR A 156 -2.51 10.30 -26.56
N LEU A 157 -3.49 10.80 -25.80
CA LEU A 157 -4.56 10.01 -25.23
C LEU A 157 -5.61 9.62 -26.29
N ASP A 158 -5.62 8.35 -26.69
CA ASP A 158 -6.66 7.78 -27.53
C ASP A 158 -7.82 7.17 -26.69
N PRO A 159 -9.00 6.92 -27.30
CA PRO A 159 -10.16 6.39 -26.59
C PRO A 159 -9.92 5.02 -25.93
N ALA A 160 -9.14 4.13 -26.54
CA ALA A 160 -8.89 2.81 -25.99
C ALA A 160 -7.99 2.90 -24.75
N SER A 161 -6.92 3.71 -24.82
CA SER A 161 -6.06 4.01 -23.67
C SER A 161 -6.85 4.63 -22.51
N LEU A 162 -7.74 5.58 -22.80
CA LEU A 162 -8.59 6.18 -21.77
C LEU A 162 -9.46 5.15 -21.05
N VAL A 163 -10.08 4.21 -21.79
CA VAL A 163 -10.90 3.15 -21.18
C VAL A 163 -10.06 2.27 -20.25
N VAL A 164 -8.86 1.86 -20.68
CA VAL A 164 -7.97 1.03 -19.85
C VAL A 164 -7.61 1.74 -18.55
N PHE A 165 -7.18 3.00 -18.62
CA PHE A 165 -6.84 3.78 -17.43
C PHE A 165 -8.05 3.99 -16.52
N LEU A 166 -9.22 4.33 -17.07
CA LEU A 166 -10.44 4.52 -16.28
C LEU A 166 -10.87 3.24 -15.58
N VAL A 167 -10.79 2.09 -16.25
CA VAL A 167 -11.10 0.78 -15.64
C VAL A 167 -10.17 0.49 -14.46
N VAL A 168 -8.87 0.72 -14.61
CA VAL A 168 -7.89 0.50 -13.52
C VAL A 168 -8.15 1.46 -12.36
N VAL A 169 -8.29 2.76 -12.62
CA VAL A 169 -8.53 3.78 -11.59
C VAL A 169 -9.87 3.56 -10.88
N ALA A 170 -10.94 3.25 -11.63
CA ALA A 170 -12.25 2.94 -11.07
C ALA A 170 -12.20 1.67 -10.21
N SER A 171 -11.43 0.66 -10.60
CA SER A 171 -11.23 -0.55 -9.80
C SER A 171 -10.52 -0.24 -8.48
N ILE A 172 -9.48 0.60 -8.50
CA ILE A 172 -8.78 1.03 -7.28
C ILE A 172 -9.73 1.82 -6.38
N ALA A 173 -10.48 2.77 -6.94
CA ALA A 173 -11.46 3.57 -6.20
C ALA A 173 -12.58 2.70 -5.60
N LEU A 174 -13.05 1.69 -6.34
CA LEU A 174 -14.05 0.73 -5.87
C LEU A 174 -13.51 -0.07 -4.70
N VAL A 175 -12.28 -0.60 -4.78
CA VAL A 175 -11.65 -1.30 -3.66
C VAL A 175 -11.49 -0.36 -2.46
N GLY A 176 -11.12 0.89 -2.68
CA GLY A 176 -11.04 1.92 -1.64
C GLY A 176 -12.39 2.18 -0.95
N GLU A 177 -13.46 2.30 -1.72
CA GLU A 177 -14.82 2.50 -1.22
C GLU A 177 -15.33 1.26 -0.46
N VAL A 178 -15.09 0.06 -0.97
CA VAL A 178 -15.42 -1.19 -0.26
C VAL A 178 -14.64 -1.27 1.05
N THR A 179 -13.34 -0.96 1.04
CA THR A 179 -12.49 -0.93 2.24
C THR A 179 -13.05 0.05 3.27
N ARG A 180 -13.46 1.24 2.84
CA ARG A 180 -14.07 2.26 3.70
C ARG A 180 -15.39 1.78 4.30
N ARG A 181 -16.26 1.15 3.50
CA ARG A 181 -17.56 0.63 3.97
C ARG A 181 -17.43 -0.53 4.94
N VAL A 182 -16.54 -1.48 4.66
CA VAL A 182 -16.40 -2.71 5.44
C VAL A 182 -15.64 -2.46 6.75
N PHE A 183 -14.62 -1.61 6.73
CA PHE A 183 -13.73 -1.46 7.89
C PHE A 183 -13.92 -0.17 8.67
N GLY A 184 -14.75 0.76 8.16
CA GLY A 184 -14.87 2.12 8.66
C GLY A 184 -13.61 2.95 8.41
N THR A 185 -13.69 4.25 8.68
CA THR A 185 -12.49 5.08 8.82
C THR A 185 -11.62 4.47 9.91
N PRO A 186 -10.30 4.29 9.70
CA PRO A 186 -9.40 4.04 10.81
C PRO A 186 -9.63 5.21 11.78
N GLN A 187 -10.21 4.93 12.93
CA GLN A 187 -10.14 5.85 14.04
C GLN A 187 -8.67 5.77 14.45
N GLN A 188 -7.85 6.59 13.78
CA GLN A 188 -6.50 6.86 14.25
C GLN A 188 -6.67 7.12 15.73
N GLY A 189 -6.10 6.22 16.55
CA GLY A 189 -5.96 6.44 17.98
C GLY A 189 -5.53 7.88 18.12
N ALA A 190 -6.39 8.68 18.74
CA ALA A 190 -6.37 10.12 18.70
C ALA A 190 -4.91 10.57 18.74
N THR A 191 -4.45 11.28 17.70
CA THR A 191 -3.18 11.97 17.72
C THR A 191 -2.97 12.51 19.13
N ASP A 192 -1.84 12.17 19.74
CA ASP A 192 -1.47 12.54 21.11
C ASP A 192 -1.42 14.08 21.32
N ALA A 193 -1.71 14.87 20.28
CA ALA A 193 -1.97 16.30 20.34
C ALA A 193 -3.35 16.62 20.94
N ALA A 194 -3.34 17.48 21.97
CA ALA A 194 -4.41 18.22 22.66
C ALA A 194 -5.78 18.33 21.95
N PRO A 195 -6.91 18.55 22.65
CA PRO A 195 -8.25 18.60 22.04
C PRO A 195 -8.27 19.60 20.88
N VAL A 196 -8.14 19.08 19.67
CA VAL A 196 -8.31 19.84 18.45
C VAL A 196 -9.77 20.23 18.44
N SER A 197 -10.05 21.51 18.19
CA SER A 197 -11.40 22.06 18.15
C SER A 197 -12.38 21.08 17.45
N PRO A 198 -13.66 21.04 17.82
CA PRO A 198 -14.63 20.14 17.20
C PRO A 198 -14.68 20.27 15.65
N LEU A 199 -14.26 21.43 15.13
CA LEU A 199 -14.02 21.69 13.71
C LEU A 199 -12.82 20.91 13.15
N ALA A 200 -11.68 20.93 13.83
CA ALA A 200 -10.48 20.20 13.44
C ALA A 200 -10.66 18.67 13.55
N THR A 201 -11.40 18.18 14.55
CA THR A 201 -11.74 16.75 14.65
C THR A 201 -12.62 16.29 13.48
N ARG A 202 -13.60 17.12 13.08
CA ARG A 202 -14.45 16.85 11.89
C ARG A 202 -13.64 16.92 10.59
N ALA A 203 -12.74 17.89 10.47
CA ALA A 203 -11.84 18.01 9.31
C ALA A 203 -10.90 16.81 9.20
N ALA A 204 -10.30 16.37 10.31
CA ALA A 204 -9.45 15.18 10.37
C ALA A 204 -10.22 13.91 9.97
N GLY A 205 -11.45 13.73 10.47
CA GLY A 205 -12.29 12.59 10.10
C GLY A 205 -12.62 12.53 8.61
N ARG A 206 -12.84 13.70 7.97
CA ARG A 206 -13.03 13.78 6.50
C ARG A 206 -11.75 13.44 5.76
N LEU A 207 -10.60 13.99 6.18
CA LEU A 207 -9.29 13.71 5.58
C LEU A 207 -8.95 12.21 5.67
N LEU A 208 -9.19 11.60 6.83
CA LEU A 208 -9.04 10.17 7.08
C LEU A 208 -9.93 9.32 6.16
N GLY A 209 -11.15 9.78 5.90
CA GLY A 209 -12.08 9.12 4.98
C GLY A 209 -11.65 9.17 3.52
N LEU A 210 -10.74 10.09 3.16
CA LEU A 210 -10.19 10.23 1.80
C LEU A 210 -8.92 9.39 1.59
N LEU A 211 -8.28 8.90 2.65
CA LEU A 211 -7.05 8.10 2.55
C LEU A 211 -7.13 6.94 1.54
N PRO A 212 -8.22 6.14 1.47
CA PRO A 212 -8.29 5.02 0.52
C PRO A 212 -8.31 5.46 -0.95
N PHE A 213 -8.70 6.71 -1.24
CA PHE A 213 -8.77 7.26 -2.59
C PHE A 213 -7.45 7.87 -3.06
N ILE A 214 -6.52 8.14 -2.14
CA ILE A 214 -5.19 8.65 -2.49
C ILE A 214 -4.50 7.70 -3.47
N THR A 215 -4.64 6.38 -3.28
CA THR A 215 -4.07 5.39 -4.21
C THR A 215 -4.65 5.50 -5.61
N ALA A 216 -5.95 5.79 -5.75
CA ALA A 216 -6.58 5.98 -7.05
C ALA A 216 -6.06 7.25 -7.75
N VAL A 217 -5.83 8.33 -6.99
CA VAL A 217 -5.22 9.56 -7.50
C VAL A 217 -3.77 9.30 -7.92
N VAL A 218 -2.97 8.63 -7.09
CA VAL A 218 -1.58 8.26 -7.42
C VAL A 218 -1.52 7.43 -8.71
N ALA A 219 -2.45 6.50 -8.90
CA ALA A 219 -2.55 5.66 -10.10
C ALA A 219 -2.68 6.46 -11.41
N VAL A 220 -3.21 7.68 -11.37
CA VAL A 220 -3.31 8.57 -12.54
C VAL A 220 -1.94 9.08 -12.98
N PHE A 221 -1.00 9.25 -12.05
CA PHE A 221 0.31 9.85 -12.31
C PHE A 221 1.43 8.83 -12.55
N VAL A 222 1.29 7.62 -12.02
CA VAL A 222 2.29 6.56 -12.18
C VAL A 222 2.06 5.76 -13.48
N PRO A 223 3.09 5.06 -14.00
CA PRO A 223 2.94 4.13 -15.11
C PRO A 223 1.87 3.06 -14.87
N LEU A 224 1.27 2.57 -15.95
CA LEU A 224 0.22 1.55 -15.91
C LEU A 224 0.64 0.28 -15.17
N ALA A 225 1.89 -0.18 -15.33
CA ALA A 225 2.43 -1.29 -14.54
C ALA A 225 2.36 -1.02 -13.02
N ALA A 226 2.74 0.18 -12.59
CA ALA A 226 2.65 0.59 -11.19
C ALA A 226 1.19 0.72 -10.74
N ALA A 227 0.28 1.22 -11.59
CA ALA A 227 -1.16 1.27 -11.28
C ALA A 227 -1.78 -0.12 -11.11
N LEU A 228 -1.40 -1.12 -11.94
CA LEU A 228 -1.80 -2.52 -11.77
C LEU A 228 -1.28 -3.11 -10.46
N TYR A 229 0.00 -2.86 -10.15
CA TYR A 229 0.59 -3.25 -8.87
C TYR A 229 -0.18 -2.65 -7.68
N LEU A 230 -0.55 -1.36 -7.75
CA LEU A 230 -1.34 -0.69 -6.74
C LEU A 230 -2.72 -1.32 -6.60
N LEU A 231 -3.41 -1.61 -7.71
CA LEU A 231 -4.70 -2.28 -7.72
C LEU A 231 -4.65 -3.64 -7.01
N VAL A 232 -3.70 -4.51 -7.41
CA VAL A 232 -3.52 -5.82 -6.78
C VAL A 232 -3.18 -5.68 -5.30
N THR A 233 -2.32 -4.71 -4.97
CA THR A 233 -1.94 -4.40 -3.60
C THR A 233 -3.14 -4.01 -2.72
N VAL A 234 -4.01 -3.10 -3.19
CA VAL A 234 -5.17 -2.66 -2.40
C VAL A 234 -6.22 -3.77 -2.30
N ALA A 235 -6.43 -4.53 -3.39
CA ALA A 235 -7.36 -5.66 -3.40
C ALA A 235 -6.91 -6.78 -2.45
N TRP A 236 -5.62 -7.12 -2.48
CA TRP A 236 -5.01 -8.07 -1.54
C TRP A 236 -5.16 -7.57 -0.10
N THR A 237 -4.87 -6.29 0.15
CA THR A 237 -4.95 -5.71 1.50
C THR A 237 -6.38 -5.76 2.03
N LEU A 238 -7.38 -5.48 1.19
CA LEU A 238 -8.79 -5.64 1.53
C LEU A 238 -9.11 -7.09 1.92
N GLY A 239 -8.74 -8.05 1.07
CA GLY A 239 -9.00 -9.48 1.32
C GLY A 239 -8.29 -9.99 2.58
N GLN A 240 -7.00 -9.71 2.70
CA GLN A 240 -6.19 -10.08 3.86
C GLN A 240 -6.75 -9.48 5.14
N ARG A 241 -7.11 -8.19 5.15
CA ARG A 241 -7.72 -7.53 6.32
C ARG A 241 -9.08 -8.13 6.66
N ALA A 242 -9.89 -8.49 5.66
CA ALA A 242 -11.19 -9.11 5.87
C ALA A 242 -11.06 -10.47 6.54
N VAL A 243 -10.11 -11.30 6.08
CA VAL A 243 -9.81 -12.61 6.68
C VAL A 243 -9.23 -12.42 8.09
N LEU A 244 -8.23 -11.56 8.25
CA LEU A 244 -7.57 -11.36 9.54
C LEU A 244 -8.48 -10.76 10.60
N ARG A 245 -9.46 -9.91 10.25
CA ARG A 245 -10.48 -9.44 11.21
C ARG A 245 -11.44 -10.54 11.69
N ARG A 246 -11.64 -11.59 10.88
CA ARG A 246 -12.42 -12.78 11.31
C ARG A 246 -11.62 -13.66 12.27
N VAL A 247 -10.31 -13.80 12.02
CA VAL A 247 -9.41 -14.61 12.86
C VAL A 247 -9.00 -13.89 14.14
N PHE A 248 -8.74 -12.58 14.05
CA PHE A 248 -8.39 -11.69 15.16
C PHE A 248 -9.45 -10.59 15.28
N PRO A 249 -10.64 -10.90 15.84
CA PRO A 249 -11.67 -9.90 16.05
C PRO A 249 -11.16 -8.79 16.97
N LEU A 250 -11.58 -7.55 16.69
CA LEU A 250 -11.36 -6.43 17.60
C LEU A 250 -12.39 -6.59 18.72
N ASP A 251 -11.92 -6.85 19.93
CA ASP A 251 -12.80 -7.01 21.09
C ASP A 251 -13.55 -5.69 21.29
N ALA A 252 -14.86 -5.70 21.04
CA ALA A 252 -15.73 -4.58 21.33
C ALA A 252 -15.87 -4.50 22.86
N GLY A 253 -15.12 -3.58 23.46
CA GLY A 253 -15.37 -3.14 24.83
C GLY A 253 -16.64 -2.30 24.89
#